data_AF-A0A7V5TP45-F1
#
_entry.id   AF-A0A7V5TP45-F1
#
_cell.length_a   1.000
_cell.length_b   1.000
_cell.length_c   1.000
_cell.angle_alpha   90.00
_cell.angle_beta   90.00
_cell.angle_gamma   90.00
#
_symmetry.space_group_name_H-M   'P 1'
#
loop_
_entity.id
_entity.type
_entity.pdbx_description
1 polymer ?
#
loop_
_entity_poly.entity_id
_entity_poly.type
_entity_poly.pdbx_seq_one_letter_code
_entity_poly.pdbx_strand_id
1 'polypeptide(L)'
;MIPCREAMTMTHFVGRRRELAELDDLLAEPQSQFLILYGRRRVGKTTLLLHWAQRSGVPFVYWVANRLSPTLQLRSFSQALYNAAHPQSPADADFTYPSWEMALTQAVHLAADRRLILILDEFPYVA
;
A
#
# COMPACT_ATOMS: atom_id res chain seq x y z
N MET A 1 3.96 -14.43 -13.58
CA MET A 1 4.76 -13.28 -14.07
C MET A 1 3.80 -12.16 -14.42
N ILE A 2 3.48 -11.29 -13.45
CA ILE A 2 2.68 -10.08 -13.68
C ILE A 2 3.67 -8.92 -13.59
N PRO A 3 3.91 -8.16 -14.67
CA PRO A 3 4.91 -7.11 -14.68
C PRO A 3 4.44 -5.95 -13.81
N CYS A 4 5.18 -5.68 -12.73
CA CYS A 4 5.11 -4.41 -12.02
C CYS A 4 5.89 -3.36 -12.83
N ARG A 5 5.41 -3.05 -14.04
CA ARG A 5 5.97 -2.03 -14.93
C ARG A 5 4.90 -1.60 -15.94
N GLU A 6 3.99 -0.78 -15.45
CA GLU A 6 3.43 0.31 -16.22
C GLU A 6 2.91 1.31 -15.19
N ALA A 7 3.56 2.48 -15.11
CA ALA A 7 2.95 3.62 -14.49
C ALA A 7 1.72 3.95 -15.33
N MET A 8 0.58 3.34 -14.97
CA MET A 8 -0.71 3.60 -15.58
C MET A 8 -0.98 5.08 -15.32
N THR A 9 -0.59 5.93 -16.26
CA THR A 9 -0.73 7.37 -16.16
C THR A 9 -2.23 7.61 -16.29
N MET A 10 -2.94 7.64 -15.16
CA MET A 10 -4.38 7.85 -15.12
C MET A 10 -4.66 9.28 -15.56
N THR A 11 -4.68 9.48 -16.88
CA THR A 11 -4.73 10.78 -17.55
C THR A 11 -6.09 11.48 -17.35
N HIS A 12 -7.03 10.85 -16.65
CA HIS A 12 -8.35 11.41 -16.40
C HIS A 12 -8.93 10.95 -15.04
N PHE A 13 -8.42 11.52 -13.93
CA PHE A 13 -9.04 11.40 -12.61
C PHE A 13 -9.97 12.60 -12.37
N VAL A 14 -11.26 12.35 -12.13
CA VAL A 14 -12.28 13.40 -12.01
C VAL A 14 -12.98 13.36 -10.66
N GLY A 15 -13.22 14.53 -10.08
CA GLY A 15 -13.88 14.67 -8.79
C GLY A 15 -12.93 14.41 -7.62
N ARG A 16 -13.51 14.07 -6.45
CA ARG A 16 -12.78 13.71 -5.22
C ARG A 16 -11.81 14.77 -4.67
N ARG A 17 -11.97 16.05 -5.05
CA ARG A 17 -11.07 17.13 -4.62
C ARG A 17 -10.99 17.26 -3.10
N ARG A 18 -12.13 17.07 -2.43
CA ARG A 18 -12.20 17.15 -0.97
C ARG A 18 -11.43 15.99 -0.32
N GLU A 19 -11.69 14.76 -0.76
CA GLU A 19 -11.02 13.58 -0.21
C GLU A 19 -9.53 13.58 -0.49
N LEU A 20 -9.12 14.09 -1.66
CA LEU A 20 -7.70 14.29 -1.97
C LEU A 20 -7.05 15.33 -1.05
N ALA A 21 -7.73 16.46 -0.78
CA ALA A 21 -7.22 17.46 0.16
C ALA A 21 -7.11 16.90 1.59
N GLU A 22 -8.13 16.17 2.05
CA GLU A 22 -8.09 15.50 3.37
C GLU A 22 -6.92 14.52 3.48
N LEU A 23 -6.60 13.77 2.41
CA LEU A 23 -5.45 12.87 2.37
C LEU A 23 -4.10 13.63 2.31
N ASP A 24 -4.03 14.75 1.60
CA ASP A 24 -2.84 15.61 1.57
C ASP A 24 -2.56 16.21 2.96
N ASP A 25 -3.59 16.69 3.65
CA ASP A 25 -3.49 17.24 5.01
C ASP A 25 -2.96 16.18 5.97
N LEU A 26 -3.52 14.95 5.93
CA LEU A 26 -3.01 13.83 6.73
C LEU A 26 -1.55 13.49 6.43
N LEU A 27 -1.11 13.59 5.18
CA LEU A 27 0.28 13.33 4.82
C LEU A 27 1.24 14.41 5.32
N ALA A 28 0.76 15.65 5.46
CA ALA A 28 1.54 16.78 5.94
C ALA A 28 1.77 16.75 7.45
N GLU A 29 0.87 16.12 8.22
CA GLU A 29 0.99 15.99 9.68
C GLU A 29 2.36 15.40 10.09
N PRO A 30 3.03 15.97 11.11
CA PRO A 30 4.36 15.51 11.54
C PRO A 30 4.32 14.09 12.17
N GLN A 31 3.16 13.68 12.68
CA GLN A 31 2.96 12.38 13.30
C GLN A 31 2.45 11.33 12.31
N SER A 32 2.69 10.06 12.62
CA SER A 32 2.11 8.94 11.87
C SER A 32 0.58 8.97 11.91
N GLN A 33 -0.06 8.87 10.74
CA GLN A 33 -1.50 8.83 10.62
C GLN A 33 -2.00 7.41 10.32
N PHE A 34 -3.15 7.05 10.88
CA PHE A 34 -3.87 5.82 10.55
C PHE A 34 -5.30 6.18 10.13
N LEU A 35 -5.68 5.78 8.92
CA LEU A 35 -6.98 6.08 8.32
C LEU A 35 -7.68 4.81 7.88
N ILE A 36 -8.96 4.70 8.17
CA ILE A 36 -9.84 3.66 7.62
C ILE A 36 -10.74 4.29 6.57
N LEU A 37 -10.53 3.92 5.30
CA LEU A 37 -11.37 4.36 4.19
C LEU A 37 -12.46 3.31 3.90
N TYR A 38 -13.72 3.66 4.16
CA TYR A 38 -14.87 2.80 3.91
C TYR A 38 -15.85 3.41 2.91
N GLY A 39 -16.75 2.58 2.38
CA GLY A 39 -17.78 3.01 1.42
C GLY A 39 -18.29 1.85 0.58
N ARG A 40 -19.35 2.08 -0.20
CA ARG A 40 -19.99 1.04 -1.02
C ARG A 40 -19.03 0.40 -2.03
N ARG A 41 -19.37 -0.80 -2.51
CA ARG A 41 -18.63 -1.45 -3.61
C ARG A 41 -18.64 -0.55 -4.85
N ARG A 42 -17.51 -0.49 -5.57
CA ARG A 42 -17.34 0.24 -6.85
C ARG A 42 -17.42 1.78 -6.78
N VAL A 43 -17.31 2.38 -5.60
CA VAL A 43 -17.23 3.86 -5.47
C VAL A 43 -15.85 4.44 -5.82
N GLY A 44 -14.86 3.61 -6.17
CA GLY A 44 -13.54 4.07 -6.60
C GLY A 44 -12.54 4.37 -5.47
N LYS A 45 -12.66 3.70 -4.30
CA LYS A 45 -11.74 3.86 -3.16
C LYS A 45 -10.29 3.53 -3.53
N THR A 46 -10.07 2.35 -4.11
CA THR A 46 -8.75 1.92 -4.58
C THR A 46 -8.18 2.90 -5.60
N THR A 47 -9.00 3.35 -6.55
CA THR A 47 -8.60 4.36 -7.54
C THR A 47 -8.18 5.68 -6.88
N LEU A 48 -8.94 6.15 -5.88
CA LEU A 48 -8.60 7.35 -5.11
C LEU A 48 -7.24 7.20 -4.40
N LEU A 49 -7.04 6.12 -3.64
CA LEU A 49 -5.81 5.91 -2.87
C LEU A 49 -4.58 5.74 -3.76
N LEU A 50 -4.69 4.97 -4.85
CA LEU A 50 -3.59 4.79 -5.80
C LEU A 50 -3.26 6.09 -6.54
N HIS A 51 -4.29 6.83 -6.98
CA HIS A 51 -4.07 8.12 -7.63
C HIS A 51 -3.38 9.12 -6.69
N TRP A 52 -3.86 9.21 -5.44
CA TRP A 52 -3.27 10.05 -4.41
C TRP A 52 -1.82 9.67 -4.09
N ALA A 53 -1.54 8.38 -3.88
CA ALA A 53 -0.19 7.91 -3.58
C ALA A 53 0.79 8.13 -4.74
N GLN A 54 0.33 7.98 -5.99
CA GLN A 54 1.16 8.25 -7.17
C GLN A 54 1.50 9.74 -7.32
N ARG A 55 0.53 10.63 -7.08
CA ARG A 55 0.73 12.08 -7.25
C ARG A 55 1.46 12.74 -6.07
N SER A 56 1.50 12.10 -4.90
CA SER A 56 2.10 12.68 -3.69
C SER A 56 3.62 12.81 -3.77
N GLY A 57 4.27 12.03 -4.64
CA GLY A 57 5.74 11.94 -4.72
C GLY A 57 6.39 11.21 -3.54
N VAL A 58 5.58 10.67 -2.61
CA VAL A 58 6.06 9.89 -1.45
C VAL A 58 6.13 8.41 -1.84
N PRO A 59 7.18 7.67 -1.45
CA PRO A 59 7.22 6.23 -1.63
C PRO A 59 5.98 5.56 -1.03
N PHE A 60 5.40 4.61 -1.76
CA PHE A 60 4.23 3.88 -1.28
C PHE A 60 4.33 2.38 -1.53
N VAL A 61 3.72 1.61 -0.64
CA VAL A 61 3.47 0.17 -0.78
C VAL A 61 1.98 -0.03 -0.89
N TYR A 62 1.56 -0.72 -1.96
CA TYR A 62 0.19 -1.16 -2.15
C TYR A 62 0.13 -2.67 -2.02
N TRP A 63 -0.73 -3.15 -1.12
CA TRP A 63 -1.01 -4.56 -0.95
C TRP A 63 -2.52 -4.79 -0.85
N VAL A 64 -2.99 -5.89 -1.44
CA VAL A 64 -4.41 -6.26 -1.47
C VAL A 64 -4.58 -7.57 -0.74
N ALA A 65 -5.33 -7.55 0.36
CA ALA A 65 -5.75 -8.76 1.03
C ALA A 65 -6.71 -9.55 0.13
N ASN A 66 -6.62 -10.86 0.20
CA ASN A 66 -7.43 -11.75 -0.62
C ASN A 66 -7.83 -12.99 0.19
N ARG A 67 -8.63 -13.88 -0.41
CA ARG A 67 -9.15 -15.08 0.29
C ARG A 67 -8.19 -16.27 0.27
N LEU A 68 -6.88 -16.03 0.17
CA LEU A 68 -5.88 -17.08 0.28
C LEU A 68 -5.71 -17.53 1.73
N SER A 69 -4.97 -18.62 1.94
CA SER A 69 -4.63 -19.07 3.29
C SER A 69 -3.82 -18.00 4.05
N PRO A 70 -3.88 -17.96 5.39
CA PRO A 70 -3.16 -16.97 6.19
C PRO A 70 -1.66 -16.93 5.86
N THR A 71 -1.04 -18.09 5.63
CA THR A 71 0.36 -18.23 5.24
C THR A 71 0.66 -17.58 3.89
N LEU A 72 -0.22 -17.77 2.89
CA LEU A 72 -0.05 -17.17 1.57
C LEU A 72 -0.30 -15.65 1.60
N GLN A 73 -1.22 -15.17 2.45
CA GLN A 73 -1.40 -13.74 2.67
C GLN A 73 -0.16 -13.10 3.27
N LEU A 74 0.38 -13.68 4.37
CA LEU A 74 1.63 -13.19 4.97
C LEU A 74 2.79 -13.22 3.97
N ARG A 75 2.93 -14.30 3.19
CA ARG A 75 3.95 -14.37 2.13
C ARG A 75 3.80 -13.24 1.12
N SER A 76 2.59 -13.03 0.60
CA SER A 76 2.33 -11.97 -0.39
C SER A 76 2.61 -10.57 0.17
N PHE A 77 2.25 -10.32 1.43
CA PHE A 77 2.53 -9.05 2.11
C PHE A 77 4.03 -8.86 2.33
N SER A 78 4.71 -9.92 2.76
CA SER A 78 6.17 -9.93 2.96
C SER A 78 6.92 -9.59 1.68
N GLN A 79 6.51 -10.19 0.56
CA GLN A 79 7.09 -9.90 -0.75
C GLN A 79 6.82 -8.46 -1.19
N ALA A 80 5.63 -7.92 -0.94
CA ALA A 80 5.32 -6.52 -1.24
C ALA A 80 6.24 -5.54 -0.49
N LEU A 81 6.44 -5.76 0.81
CA LEU A 81 7.36 -4.95 1.61
C LEU A 81 8.82 -5.12 1.20
N TYR A 82 9.27 -6.35 0.98
CA TYR A 82 10.65 -6.61 0.56
C TYR A 82 10.96 -5.97 -0.79
N ASN A 83 10.05 -6.08 -1.77
CA ASN A 83 10.23 -5.49 -3.09
C ASN A 83 10.27 -3.95 -3.04
N ALA A 84 9.51 -3.34 -2.13
CA ALA A 84 9.57 -1.90 -1.90
C ALA A 84 10.89 -1.44 -1.26
N ALA A 85 11.49 -2.30 -0.42
CA ALA A 85 12.81 -2.09 0.17
C ALA A 85 13.95 -2.31 -0.84
N HIS A 86 13.80 -3.29 -1.74
CA HIS A 86 14.84 -3.76 -2.65
C HIS A 86 14.40 -3.70 -4.12
N PRO A 87 14.20 -2.51 -4.71
CA PRO A 87 13.66 -2.38 -6.06
C PRO A 87 14.53 -2.99 -7.17
N GLN A 88 15.82 -3.24 -6.89
CA GLN A 88 16.77 -3.85 -7.83
C GLN A 88 16.95 -5.37 -7.62
N SER A 89 16.41 -5.92 -6.53
CA SER A 89 16.54 -7.33 -6.18
C SER A 89 15.21 -7.81 -5.63
N PRO A 90 14.28 -8.26 -6.51
CA PRO A 90 12.98 -8.76 -6.07
C PRO A 90 13.12 -9.94 -5.11
N ALA A 91 12.13 -10.09 -4.23
CA ALA A 91 12.02 -11.21 -3.32
C ALA A 91 11.92 -12.53 -4.07
N ASP A 92 12.53 -13.58 -3.52
CA ASP A 92 12.30 -14.94 -3.98
C ASP A 92 10.82 -15.34 -3.83
N ALA A 93 10.37 -16.25 -4.68
CA ALA A 93 8.97 -16.69 -4.72
C ALA A 93 8.45 -17.28 -3.39
N ASP A 94 9.35 -17.79 -2.56
CA ASP A 94 9.04 -18.37 -1.25
C ASP A 94 9.42 -17.45 -0.07
N PHE A 95 9.93 -16.25 -0.34
CA PHE A 95 10.26 -15.28 0.70
C PHE A 95 9.02 -14.94 1.52
N THR A 96 9.13 -15.05 2.84
CA THR A 96 8.13 -14.62 3.81
C THR A 96 8.81 -14.17 5.09
N TYR A 97 8.28 -13.13 5.73
CA TYR A 97 8.64 -12.86 7.11
C TYR A 97 8.01 -13.91 8.03
N PRO A 98 8.58 -14.15 9.23
CA PRO A 98 8.11 -15.20 10.12
C PRO A 98 6.72 -14.95 10.72
N SER A 99 6.30 -13.69 10.84
CA SER A 99 5.00 -13.30 11.39
C SER A 99 4.51 -11.96 10.84
N TRP A 100 3.22 -11.68 11.03
CA TRP A 100 2.62 -10.38 10.73
C TRP A 100 3.28 -9.25 11.51
N GLU A 101 3.59 -9.48 12.78
CA GLU A 101 4.32 -8.53 13.62
C GLU A 101 5.67 -8.17 12.98
N MET A 102 6.47 -9.17 12.62
CA MET A 102 7.75 -8.94 11.98
C MET A 102 7.60 -8.25 10.63
N ALA A 103 6.61 -8.60 9.81
CA ALA A 103 6.35 -7.92 8.55
C ALA A 103 6.00 -6.43 8.77
N LEU A 104 5.12 -6.12 9.73
CA LEU A 104 4.76 -4.75 10.07
C LEU A 104 5.95 -3.97 10.64
N THR A 105 6.80 -4.59 11.45
CA THR A 105 8.07 -3.97 11.90
C THR A 105 8.96 -3.58 10.71
N GLN A 106 9.00 -4.39 9.64
CA GLN A 106 9.76 -4.02 8.44
C GLN A 106 9.13 -2.83 7.70
N ALA A 107 7.80 -2.71 7.68
CA ALA A 107 7.14 -1.51 7.17
C ALA A 107 7.52 -0.26 7.98
N VAL A 108 7.65 -0.37 9.31
CA VAL A 108 8.14 0.71 10.18
C VAL A 108 9.59 1.08 9.84
N HIS A 109 10.48 0.09 9.66
CA HIS A 109 11.86 0.36 9.25
C HIS A 109 11.95 1.08 7.90
N LEU A 110 11.09 0.74 6.94
CA LEU A 110 11.03 1.44 5.65
C LEU A 110 10.59 2.89 5.75
N ALA A 111 9.87 3.22 6.83
CA ALA A 111 9.38 4.56 7.15
C ALA A 111 10.28 5.32 8.15
N ALA A 112 11.42 4.75 8.57
CA ALA A 112 12.26 5.34 9.61
C ALA A 112 12.91 6.66 9.18
N ASP A 113 13.52 6.67 7.98
CA ASP A 113 14.28 7.82 7.47
C ASP A 113 13.48 8.69 6.48
N ARG A 114 12.27 8.26 6.13
CA ARG A 114 11.42 8.92 5.13
C ARG A 114 9.95 8.62 5.36
N ARG A 115 9.08 9.53 4.93
CA ARG A 115 7.64 9.25 4.87
C ARG A 115 7.38 8.07 3.93
N LEU A 116 6.44 7.21 4.33
CA LEU A 116 5.99 6.05 3.57
C LEU A 116 4.46 6.01 3.62
N ILE A 117 3.83 5.75 2.48
CA ILE A 117 2.40 5.46 2.40
C ILE A 117 2.22 3.93 2.34
N LEU A 118 1.55 3.33 3.31
CA LEU A 118 1.18 1.91 3.27
C LEU A 118 -0.32 1.77 3.05
N ILE A 119 -0.71 1.21 1.90
CA ILE A 119 -2.10 0.96 1.54
C ILE A 119 -2.39 -0.54 1.68
N LEU A 120 -3.27 -0.88 2.61
CA LEU A 120 -3.80 -2.23 2.82
C LEU A 120 -5.24 -2.27 2.30
N ASP A 121 -5.41 -2.74 1.07
CA ASP A 121 -6.73 -2.81 0.43
C ASP A 121 -7.44 -4.13 0.77
N GLU A 122 -8.77 -4.08 0.82
CA GLU A 122 -9.64 -5.21 1.16
C GLU A 122 -9.26 -5.94 2.48
N PHE A 123 -8.67 -5.21 3.44
CA PHE A 123 -8.17 -5.72 4.72
C PHE A 123 -9.09 -6.68 5.49
N PRO A 124 -10.44 -6.58 5.43
CA PRO A 124 -11.32 -7.58 6.05
C PRO A 124 -11.12 -9.04 5.59
N TYR A 125 -10.36 -9.28 4.51
CA TYR A 125 -9.97 -10.64 4.11
C TYR A 125 -8.74 -11.19 4.83
N VAL A 126 -8.04 -10.39 5.64
CA VAL A 126 -6.99 -10.88 6.54
C VAL A 126 -7.67 -11.61 7.69
N ALA A 127 -7.79 -12.92 7.56
CA ALA A 127 -8.41 -13.84 8.53
C ALA A 127 -7.40 -14.88 9.00
#